data_AF-A0A7V1N123-F1
#
_entry.id   AF-A0A7V1N123-F1
#
_cell.length_a   1.000
_cell.length_b   1.000
_cell.length_c   1.000
_cell.angle_alpha   90.00
_cell.angle_beta   90.00
_cell.angle_gamma   90.00
#
_symmetry.space_group_name_H-M   'P 1'
#
loop_
_entity.id
_entity.type
_entity.pdbx_description
1 polymer ?
#
loop_
_entity_poly.entity_id
_entity_poly.type
_entity_poly.pdbx_seq_one_letter_code
_entity_poly.pdbx_strand_id
1 'polypeptide(L)' 'MKKSRHMENGGALHSMILSIVEKQLLKMTLEETSGNQSQAAHILGLNRNTLRRKLGDYKIKAKYTRS' A
#
# COMPACT_ATOMS: atom_id res chain seq x y z
N MET A 1 2.69 -5.60 31.78
CA MET A 1 1.34 -5.94 31.26
C MET A 1 1.36 -5.82 29.74
N LYS A 2 1.66 -6.88 29.00
CA LYS A 2 1.60 -6.86 27.52
C LYS A 2 0.19 -7.31 27.12
N LYS A 3 -0.57 -6.37 26.55
CA LYS A 3 -1.96 -6.52 26.12
C LYS A 3 -2.10 -7.74 25.20
N SER A 4 -2.72 -8.80 25.72
CA SER A 4 -3.29 -9.90 24.94
C SER A 4 -4.18 -9.28 23.87
N ARG A 5 -3.77 -9.37 22.60
CA ARG A 5 -4.66 -9.09 21.47
C ARG A 5 -5.35 -10.40 21.15
N HIS A 6 -6.62 -10.47 21.55
CA HIS A 6 -7.55 -11.51 21.16
C HIS A 6 -7.46 -11.74 19.65
N MET A 7 -7.08 -12.97 19.28
CA MET A 7 -7.24 -13.50 17.93
C MET A 7 -8.69 -13.90 17.79
N GLU A 8 -9.52 -12.99 17.28
CA GLU A 8 -10.77 -13.38 16.64
C GLU A 8 -10.44 -13.70 15.18
N ASN A 9 -10.58 -14.97 14.82
CA ASN A 9 -9.98 -15.60 13.63
C ASN A 9 -10.34 -14.92 12.28
N GLY A 10 -11.39 -14.10 12.21
CA GLY A 10 -11.78 -13.37 11.00
C GLY A 10 -11.01 -12.06 10.77
N GLY A 11 -10.70 -11.30 11.84
CA GLY A 11 -10.09 -9.97 11.71
C GLY A 11 -8.63 -10.00 11.25
N ALA A 12 -7.90 -11.05 11.63
CA ALA A 12 -6.51 -11.25 11.24
C ALA A 12 -6.39 -11.61 9.74
N LEU A 13 -7.26 -12.50 9.23
CA LEU A 13 -7.27 -12.88 7.82
C LEU A 13 -7.68 -11.69 6.93
N HIS A 14 -8.74 -10.98 7.30
CA HIS A 14 -9.17 -9.77 6.57
C HIS A 14 -8.03 -8.75 6.49
N SER A 15 -7.38 -8.45 7.63
CA SER A 15 -6.27 -7.49 7.68
C SER A 15 -5.07 -7.95 6.84
N MET A 16 -4.78 -9.25 6.85
CA MET A 16 -3.72 -9.84 6.03
C MET A 16 -4.01 -9.67 4.54
N ILE A 17 -5.19 -10.09 4.08
CA ILE A 17 -5.58 -9.98 2.66
C ILE A 17 -5.59 -8.51 2.23
N LEU A 18 -6.19 -7.64 3.02
CA LEU A 18 -6.25 -6.21 2.73
C LEU A 18 -4.85 -5.62 2.54
N SER A 19 -3.89 -5.98 3.40
CA SER A 19 -2.51 -5.52 3.30
C SER A 19 -1.79 -5.99 2.03
N ILE A 20 -2.08 -7.22 1.58
CA ILE A 20 -1.50 -7.81 0.37
C ILE A 20 -2.05 -7.09 -0.87
N VAL A 21 -3.38 -6.98 -0.95
CA VAL A 21 -4.07 -6.33 -2.07
C VAL A 21 -3.65 -4.87 -2.19
N GLU A 22 -3.67 -4.13 -1.08
CA GLU A 22 -3.29 -2.73 -1.07
C GLU A 22 -1.83 -2.52 -1.50
N LYS A 23 -0.91 -3.34 -0.98
CA LYS A 23 0.50 -3.27 -1.38
C LYS A 23 0.71 -3.53 -2.87
N GLN A 24 -0.03 -4.47 -3.47
CA GLN A 24 0.09 -4.72 -4.90
C GLN A 24 -0.51 -3.61 -5.75
N LEU A 25 -1.69 -3.11 -5.38
CA LEU A 25 -2.33 -2.01 -6.10
C LEU A 25 -1.42 -0.77 -6.13
N LEU A 26 -0.83 -0.42 -4.99
CA LEU A 26 0.12 0.70 -4.89
C LEU A 26 1.35 0.53 -5.80
N LYS A 27 1.90 -0.68 -5.90
CA LYS A 27 3.05 -0.96 -6.78
C LYS A 27 2.67 -0.86 -8.25
N MET A 28 1.60 -1.53 -8.65
CA MET A 28 1.14 -1.54 -10.04
C MET A 28 0.86 -0.12 -10.52
N THR A 29 0.14 0.70 -9.74
CA THR A 29 -0.12 2.07 -10.15
C THR A 29 1.15 2.94 -10.19
N LEU A 30 2.11 2.72 -9.29
CA LEU A 30 3.40 3.40 -9.39
C LEU A 30 4.18 2.98 -10.64
N GLU A 31 4.15 1.71 -11.03
CA GLU A 31 4.79 1.21 -12.24
C GLU A 31 4.14 1.83 -13.49
N GLU A 32 2.81 1.82 -13.58
CA GLU A 32 2.04 2.44 -14.67
C GLU A 32 2.31 3.95 -14.82
N THR A 33 2.59 4.63 -13.71
CA THR A 33 2.89 6.07 -13.69
C THR A 33 4.38 6.37 -13.67
N SER A 34 5.25 5.37 -13.89
CA SER A 34 6.71 5.52 -13.88
C SER A 34 7.24 6.21 -12.61
N GLY A 35 6.62 5.92 -11.46
CA GLY A 35 6.97 6.47 -10.16
C GLY A 35 6.34 7.83 -9.83
N ASN A 36 5.52 8.42 -10.72
CA ASN A 36 4.87 9.69 -10.47
C ASN A 36 3.76 9.55 -9.40
N GLN A 37 4.11 9.87 -8.17
CA GLN A 37 3.18 9.77 -7.03
C GLN A 37 1.95 10.67 -7.16
N SER A 38 2.04 11.83 -7.82
CA SER A 38 0.87 12.71 -8.00
C SER A 38 -0.14 12.07 -8.96
N GLN A 39 0.35 11.49 -10.06
CA GLN A 39 -0.51 10.77 -11.02
C GLN A 39 -1.04 9.47 -10.41
N ALA A 40 -0.21 8.71 -9.68
CA ALA A 40 -0.66 7.49 -9.01
C ALA A 40 -1.73 7.78 -7.96
N ALA A 41 -1.60 8.86 -7.20
CA ALA A 41 -2.59 9.28 -6.21
C ALA A 41 -3.92 9.66 -6.90
N HIS A 42 -3.85 10.34 -8.04
CA HIS A 42 -5.03 10.66 -8.84
C HIS A 42 -5.75 9.41 -9.35
N ILE A 43 -5.02 8.44 -9.92
CA ILE A 43 -5.60 7.16 -10.40
C ILE A 43 -6.28 6.39 -9.27
N LEU A 44 -5.67 6.38 -8.08
CA LEU A 44 -6.20 5.66 -6.91
C LEU A 44 -7.30 6.45 -6.18
N GLY A 45 -7.62 7.69 -6.58
CA GLY A 45 -8.56 8.54 -5.86
C GLY A 45 -8.07 8.91 -4.45
N LEU A 46 -6.76 8.93 -4.23
CA LEU A 46 -6.15 9.21 -2.94
C LEU A 46 -5.59 10.63 -2.88
N ASN A 47 -5.57 11.20 -1.69
CA ASN A 47 -4.70 12.34 -1.43
C ASN A 47 -3.21 11.90 -1.58
N ARG A 48 -2.38 12.70 -2.27
CA ARG A 48 -0.93 12.43 -2.42
C ARG A 48 -0.23 12.15 -1.09
N ASN A 49 -0.59 12.86 -0.02
CA ASN A 49 0.00 12.65 1.31
C ASN A 49 -0.38 11.27 1.89
N THR A 50 -1.61 10.81 1.63
CA THR A 50 -2.06 9.47 2.00
C THR A 50 -1.31 8.42 1.22
N LEU A 51 -1.14 8.60 -0.10
CA LEU A 51 -0.32 7.71 -0.91
C LEU A 51 1.11 7.63 -0.35
N ARG A 52 1.76 8.78 -0.12
CA ARG A 52 3.13 8.83 0.41
C ARG A 52 3.27 8.09 1.75
N ARG A 53 2.30 8.25 2.65
CA ARG A 53 2.27 7.51 3.93
C ARG A 53 2.19 6.01 3.71
N LYS A 54 1.24 5.54 2.89
CA LYS A 54 1.06 4.12 2.58
C LYS A 54 2.30 3.50 1.92
N LEU A 55 2.96 4.22 1.01
CA LEU A 55 4.22 3.76 0.42
C LEU A 55 5.32 3.56 1.48
N GLY A 56 5.38 4.45 2.47
CA GLY A 56 6.25 4.31 3.63
C GLY A 56 5.90 3.09 4.49
N ASP A 57 4.63 2.93 4.84
CA ASP A 57 4.12 1.82 5.65
C ASP A 57 4.44 0.45 5.02
N TYR A 58 4.25 0.33 3.71
CA TYR A 58 4.52 -0.89 2.94
C TYR A 58 5.98 -1.03 2.47
N LYS A 59 6.84 -0.05 2.78
CA LYS A 59 8.24 0.03 2.34
C LYS A 59 8.40 -0.14 0.82
N ILE A 60 7.47 0.42 0.06
CA ILE A 60 7.50 0.40 -1.41
C ILE A 60 8.46 1.47 -1.88
N LYS A 61 9.55 1.06 -2.53
CA LYS A 61 10.40 1.96 -3.30
C LYS A 61 9.92 1.94 -4.74
N ALA A 62 9.82 3.09 -5.39
CA ALA A 62 9.62 3.15 -6.83
C ALA A 62 10.80 2.41 -7.48
N LYS A 63 10.55 1.20 -7.98
CA LYS A 63 11.50 0.50 -8.82
C LYS A 63 11.14 0.86 -10.25
N TYR A 64 12.02 1.60 -10.89
CA TYR A 64 11.89 1.89 -12.31
C TYR A 64 12.32 0.64 -13.08
N THR A 65 11.38 -0.08 -13.67
CA THR A 65 11.68 -1.15 -14.63
C THR A 65 11.56 -0.60 -16.04
N ARG A 66 12.67 -0.04 -16.54
CA ARG A 66 13.00 0.01 -17.97
C ARG A 66 14.52 -0.11 -18.12
N SER A 67 14.99 -1.34 -18.20
CA SER A 67 16.24 -1.78 -18.83
C SER A 67 16.06 -3.25 -19.20
#